data_AF-A0A9F2R432-F1
#
_entry.id   AF-A0A9F2R432-F1
#
_cell.length_a   1.000
_cell.length_b   1.000
_cell.length_c   1.000
_cell.angle_alpha   90.00
_cell.angle_beta   90.00
_cell.angle_gamma   90.00
#
_symmetry.space_group_name_H-M   'P 1'
#
loop_
_entity.id
_entity.type
_entity.pdbx_description
1 polymer ?
#
loop_
_entity_poly.entity_id
_entity_poly.type
_entity_poly.pdbx_seq_one_letter_code
_entity_poly.pdbx_strand_id
1 'polypeptide(L)'
;QHNYLCAGRNDCIIDKIRRKNCPACRYRKCLQAGMNLEARKTKKKIKGIQQSSMPAGRDTAENPTNKAIVPASLPQLTPTLVSLLEVIEPEVMFSGYDSTIPDTTWRIMSTLNMLGGRQVVAAVKWAKAIPGFRNLHLDDQMTLLQYSWMFLMAFALGWRSYKQSNGSLLCFAPDLIINEQRMNLPCMYDQCKRLLMVTNELARLQVSYEEYLCMKTLLLLSTIPKEGLRSQALFDEIRMTYIKELGKAIVKREGNSSQNWQRFYQLTKLLDSMHDVVENLLTFCFQTFLDKSMSIEFPEMLAEIISNQLPKYSNGNIKKLLFHQK
;
A
#
# COMPACT_ATOMS: atom_id res chain seq x y z
N GLN A 1 10.31 24.51 9.49
CA GLN A 1 10.67 24.51 8.05
C GLN A 1 10.23 25.85 7.46
N HIS A 2 11.11 26.58 6.77
CA HIS A 2 10.70 27.82 6.09
C HIS A 2 9.97 27.46 4.79
N ASN A 3 8.66 27.72 4.73
CA ASN A 3 7.84 27.51 3.53
C ASN A 3 8.04 28.68 2.57
N TYR A 4 8.95 28.51 1.60
CA TYR A 4 9.07 29.46 0.50
C TYR A 4 7.96 29.21 -0.52
N LEU A 5 7.07 30.19 -0.71
CA LEU A 5 6.01 30.16 -1.70
C LEU A 5 6.40 31.01 -2.92
N CYS A 6 6.12 30.52 -4.12
CA CYS A 6 6.28 31.29 -5.36
C CYS A 6 5.00 32.09 -5.63
N ALA A 7 5.13 33.37 -5.98
CA ALA A 7 3.99 34.20 -6.40
C ALA A 7 3.49 33.91 -7.83
N GLY A 8 4.22 33.08 -8.60
CA GLY A 8 3.88 32.68 -9.97
C GLY A 8 3.71 31.17 -10.12
N ARG A 9 4.02 30.61 -11.30
CA ARG A 9 3.82 29.18 -11.63
C ARG A 9 4.99 28.26 -11.25
N ASN A 10 5.78 28.64 -10.23
CA ASN A 10 6.98 27.89 -9.79
C ASN A 10 8.10 27.73 -10.85
N ASP A 11 8.14 28.60 -11.86
CA ASP A 11 9.03 28.54 -13.03
C ASP A 11 9.87 29.82 -13.25
N CYS A 12 10.02 30.65 -12.21
CA CYS A 12 10.77 31.90 -12.31
C CYS A 12 12.22 31.69 -12.77
N ILE A 13 12.70 32.55 -13.67
CA ILE A 13 14.08 32.53 -14.14
C ILE A 13 15.02 32.99 -13.01
N ILE A 14 15.93 32.11 -12.59
CA ILE A 14 16.92 32.38 -11.53
C ILE A 14 18.30 32.63 -12.15
N ASP A 15 18.72 33.89 -12.15
CA ASP A 15 20.06 34.38 -12.52
C ASP A 15 20.70 35.26 -11.41
N LYS A 16 21.87 35.85 -11.67
CA LYS A 16 22.61 36.65 -10.66
C LYS A 16 21.81 37.85 -10.14
N ILE A 17 20.95 38.44 -10.96
CA ILE A 17 20.20 39.66 -10.67
C ILE A 17 18.85 39.30 -10.02
N ARG A 18 18.12 38.33 -10.60
CA ARG A 18 16.75 37.95 -10.23
C ARG A 18 16.65 36.89 -9.15
N ARG A 19 17.77 36.27 -8.72
CA ARG A 19 17.78 35.22 -7.68
C ARG A 19 17.18 35.63 -6.32
N LYS A 20 17.05 36.93 -6.03
CA LYS A 20 16.41 37.41 -4.79
C LYS A 20 14.89 37.55 -4.91
N ASN A 21 14.35 37.57 -6.14
CA ASN A 21 12.93 37.87 -6.39
C ASN A 21 12.01 36.68 -6.07
N CYS A 22 12.52 35.45 -6.19
CA CYS A 22 11.74 34.25 -5.87
C CYS A 22 12.58 33.24 -5.08
N PRO A 23 12.54 33.30 -3.73
CA PRO A 23 13.20 32.33 -2.86
C PRO A 23 12.76 30.89 -3.11
N ALA A 24 11.49 30.66 -3.45
CA ALA A 24 10.92 29.35 -3.72
C ALA A 24 11.54 28.67 -4.96
N CYS A 25 11.55 29.35 -6.09
CA CYS A 25 12.15 28.83 -7.33
C CYS A 25 13.67 28.68 -7.22
N ARG A 26 14.33 29.61 -6.50
CA ARG A 26 15.77 29.48 -6.19
C ARG A 26 16.04 28.23 -5.37
N TYR A 27 15.29 28.01 -4.30
CA TYR A 27 15.44 26.85 -3.42
C TYR A 27 15.24 25.54 -4.18
N ARG A 28 14.17 25.45 -4.99
CA ARG A 28 13.91 24.31 -5.87
C ARG A 28 15.08 24.02 -6.83
N LYS A 29 15.64 25.06 -7.47
CA LYS A 29 16.79 24.92 -8.37
C LYS A 29 18.05 24.45 -7.64
N CYS A 30 18.28 24.90 -6.40
CA CYS A 30 19.38 24.41 -5.56
C CYS A 30 19.22 22.93 -5.20
N LEU A 31 18.02 22.49 -4.83
CA LEU A 31 17.74 21.08 -4.57
C LEU A 31 17.92 20.21 -5.81
N GLN A 32 17.45 20.67 -6.98
CA GLN A 32 17.64 19.97 -8.26
C GLN A 32 19.12 19.84 -8.65
N ALA A 33 19.95 20.82 -8.28
CA ALA A 33 21.40 20.75 -8.43
C ALA A 33 22.10 19.89 -7.35
N GLY A 34 21.35 19.17 -6.52
CA GLY A 34 21.88 18.29 -5.47
C GLY A 34 22.41 19.01 -4.22
N MET A 35 22.07 20.28 -4.02
CA MET A 35 22.52 21.02 -2.83
C MET A 35 21.68 20.62 -1.61
N ASN A 36 22.32 20.11 -0.56
CA ASN A 36 21.66 19.76 0.69
C ASN A 36 21.69 20.92 1.71
N LEU A 37 20.57 21.21 2.36
CA LEU A 37 20.46 22.23 3.43
C LEU A 37 21.23 21.85 4.70
N GLU A 38 21.45 20.57 4.95
CA GLU A 38 22.11 20.05 6.15
C GLU A 38 23.59 20.45 6.26
N ALA A 39 24.22 20.86 5.15
CA ALA A 39 25.64 21.24 5.11
C ALA A 39 25.98 22.53 5.89
N ARG A 40 24.99 23.28 6.40
CA ARG A 40 25.21 24.54 7.13
C ARG A 40 25.13 24.46 8.65
N LYS A 41 24.90 23.28 9.25
CA LYS A 41 24.81 23.14 10.71
C LYS A 41 26.11 22.74 11.44
N THR A 42 27.24 22.61 10.75
CA THR A 42 28.53 22.27 11.38
C THR A 42 29.54 23.41 11.27
N LYS A 43 29.21 24.57 11.85
CA LYS A 43 30.22 25.52 12.34
C LYS A 43 29.92 25.88 13.79
N LYS A 44 30.02 24.88 14.68
CA LYS A 44 30.32 25.16 16.09
C LYS A 44 31.78 25.62 16.15
N LYS A 45 31.93 26.88 16.56
CA LYS A 45 33.18 27.52 16.95
C LYS A 45 33.95 26.63 17.94
N ILE A 46 35.22 26.35 17.66
CA ILE A 46 36.22 26.08 18.68
C ILE A 46 37.32 27.14 18.46
N LYS A 47 37.45 28.03 19.44
CA LYS A 47 38.46 29.11 19.52
C LYS A 47 39.14 28.96 20.90
N GLY A 48 40.49 28.99 20.91
CA GLY A 48 41.38 29.17 22.09
C GLY A 48 41.72 27.85 22.81
N ILE A 49 42.92 27.27 22.78
CA ILE A 49 44.30 27.69 23.18
C ILE A 49 44.50 27.84 24.70
N GLN A 50 45.21 26.87 25.30
CA GLN A 50 46.38 26.98 26.22
C GLN A 50 46.77 25.54 26.67
N GLN A 51 47.96 25.01 26.31
CA GLN A 51 49.21 24.97 27.13
C GLN A 51 48.94 24.52 28.58
N SER A 52 49.58 23.53 29.21
CA SER A 52 50.91 22.89 29.18
C SER A 52 50.81 21.67 30.14
N SER A 53 51.49 20.53 29.99
CA SER A 53 52.84 20.25 30.53
C SER A 53 53.27 18.79 30.26
N MET A 54 54.58 18.57 30.03
CA MET A 54 55.25 17.26 29.90
C MET A 54 55.28 16.45 31.23
N PRO A 55 55.70 15.16 31.23
CA PRO A 55 57.13 14.84 31.25
C PRO A 55 57.58 13.77 30.24
N ALA A 56 58.89 13.79 29.99
CA ALA A 56 59.64 12.98 29.06
C ALA A 56 59.81 11.50 29.51
N GLY A 57 59.86 10.61 28.52
CA GLY A 57 60.34 9.23 28.61
C GLY A 57 60.95 8.82 27.27
N ARG A 58 62.22 8.42 27.29
CA ARG A 58 63.13 8.12 26.17
C ARG A 58 62.85 6.77 25.50
N ASP A 59 63.16 6.73 24.19
CA ASP A 59 63.77 5.66 23.34
C ASP A 59 63.14 4.23 23.43
N THR A 60 62.81 3.48 22.36
CA THR A 60 63.49 3.18 21.08
C THR A 60 62.52 2.43 20.14
N ALA A 61 62.73 2.60 18.82
CA ALA A 61 62.49 1.65 17.70
C ALA A 61 61.19 0.82 17.63
N GLU A 62 60.39 1.02 16.57
CA GLU A 62 60.00 -0.01 15.58
C GLU A 62 59.02 0.54 14.51
N ASN A 63 59.15 0.01 13.29
CA ASN A 63 58.45 0.37 12.04
C ASN A 63 56.92 0.54 12.16
N PRO A 64 56.29 1.47 11.40
CA PRO A 64 54.90 1.34 11.02
C PRO A 64 54.79 0.94 9.55
N THR A 65 54.40 -0.32 9.33
CA THR A 65 53.77 -0.79 8.11
C THR A 65 52.54 0.06 7.78
N ASN A 66 52.40 0.40 6.50
CA ASN A 66 51.26 1.08 5.90
C ASN A 66 49.92 0.50 6.40
N LYS A 67 49.27 1.17 7.35
CA LYS A 67 47.83 0.99 7.59
C LYS A 67 47.09 1.97 6.68
N ALA A 68 46.67 1.47 5.52
CA ALA A 68 45.65 2.13 4.72
C ALA A 68 44.42 2.35 5.60
N ILE A 69 44.09 3.62 5.85
CA ILE A 69 42.83 4.00 6.48
C ILE A 69 41.74 3.71 5.46
N VAL A 70 41.12 2.54 5.57
CA VAL A 70 39.88 2.24 4.85
C VAL A 70 38.82 3.17 5.43
N PRO A 71 38.20 4.08 4.64
CA PRO A 71 37.07 4.84 5.13
C PRO A 71 35.97 3.87 5.54
N ALA A 72 35.45 4.04 6.76
CA ALA A 72 34.30 3.29 7.24
C ALA A 72 33.23 3.24 6.14
N SER A 73 32.86 2.03 5.75
CA SER A 73 31.81 1.77 4.77
C SER A 73 30.60 2.64 5.06
N LEU A 74 30.17 3.43 4.07
CA LEU A 74 28.85 4.06 4.11
C LEU A 74 27.81 2.97 4.48
N PRO A 75 26.83 3.25 5.35
CA PRO A 75 25.76 2.30 5.59
C PRO A 75 25.14 1.92 4.24
N GLN A 76 25.27 0.67 3.83
CA GLN A 76 24.50 0.16 2.70
C GLN A 76 23.03 0.35 3.08
N LEU A 77 22.38 1.32 2.46
CA LEU A 77 20.95 1.58 2.60
C LEU A 77 20.20 0.43 1.90
N THR A 78 20.04 -0.69 2.60
CA THR A 78 19.13 -1.73 2.16
C THR A 78 17.70 -1.19 2.30
N PRO A 79 16.91 -1.13 1.20
CA PRO A 79 15.55 -0.62 1.27
C PRO A 79 14.71 -1.50 2.20
N THR A 80 13.88 -0.87 3.03
CA THR A 80 12.98 -1.60 3.92
C THR A 80 11.89 -2.30 3.11
N LEU A 81 11.32 -3.37 3.65
CA LEU A 81 10.26 -4.12 2.96
C LEU A 81 9.05 -3.23 2.64
N VAL A 82 8.66 -2.35 3.56
CA VAL A 82 7.58 -1.36 3.34
C VAL A 82 7.93 -0.40 2.20
N SER A 83 9.19 0.06 2.09
CA SER A 83 9.59 0.93 0.96
C SER A 83 9.52 0.22 -0.39
N LEU A 84 9.79 -1.10 -0.42
CA LEU A 84 9.59 -1.90 -1.62
C LEU A 84 8.10 -2.03 -1.96
N LEU A 85 7.23 -2.24 -0.97
CA LEU A 85 5.78 -2.30 -1.16
C LEU A 85 5.21 -1.00 -1.74
N GLU A 86 5.73 0.15 -1.30
CA GLU A 86 5.35 1.47 -1.81
C GLU A 86 5.74 1.64 -3.28
N VAL A 87 6.96 1.25 -3.66
CA VAL A 87 7.45 1.37 -5.04
C VAL A 87 6.66 0.50 -6.02
N ILE A 88 6.18 -0.66 -5.58
CA ILE A 88 5.44 -1.59 -6.45
C ILE A 88 3.93 -1.34 -6.47
N GLU A 89 3.42 -0.38 -5.69
CA GLU A 89 1.99 -0.13 -5.59
C GLU A 89 1.40 0.27 -6.96
N PRO A 90 0.32 -0.38 -7.43
CA PRO A 90 -0.28 -0.05 -8.70
C PRO A 90 -0.75 1.41 -8.79
N GLU A 91 -0.50 2.03 -9.94
CA GLU A 91 -1.03 3.35 -10.23
C GLU A 91 -2.57 3.34 -10.31
N VAL A 92 -3.16 4.50 -10.00
CA VAL A 92 -4.61 4.69 -10.09
C VAL A 92 -5.03 4.63 -11.56
N MET A 93 -6.02 3.79 -11.86
CA MET A 93 -6.58 3.62 -13.18
C MET A 93 -7.91 4.35 -13.34
N PHE A 94 -8.16 4.82 -14.55
CA PHE A 94 -9.47 5.31 -14.98
C PHE A 94 -10.37 4.14 -15.38
N SER A 95 -11.67 4.30 -15.16
CA SER A 95 -12.69 3.32 -15.54
C SER A 95 -13.05 3.40 -17.02
N GLY A 96 -12.92 4.58 -17.63
CA GLY A 96 -13.44 4.88 -18.97
C GLY A 96 -14.95 5.14 -18.94
N TYR A 97 -15.49 5.56 -17.79
CA TYR A 97 -16.93 5.79 -17.64
C TYR A 97 -17.37 7.03 -18.40
N ASP A 98 -18.38 6.87 -19.27
CA ASP A 98 -18.97 7.98 -20.01
C ASP A 98 -20.15 8.59 -19.24
N SER A 99 -19.97 9.74 -18.61
CA SER A 99 -21.06 10.39 -17.85
C SER A 99 -22.16 11.02 -18.72
N THR A 100 -22.04 11.01 -20.04
CA THR A 100 -23.05 11.61 -20.95
C THR A 100 -24.26 10.70 -21.18
N ILE A 101 -24.09 9.40 -20.96
CA ILE A 101 -25.15 8.39 -21.07
C ILE A 101 -25.80 8.21 -19.69
N PRO A 102 -27.13 8.00 -19.60
CA PRO A 102 -27.81 7.77 -18.33
C PRO A 102 -27.25 6.59 -17.52
N ASP A 103 -27.29 6.72 -16.20
CA ASP A 103 -26.88 5.68 -15.26
C ASP A 103 -27.98 4.60 -15.16
N THR A 104 -27.59 3.33 -15.33
CA THR A 104 -28.41 2.16 -14.97
C THR A 104 -27.56 1.21 -14.14
N THR A 105 -28.19 0.34 -13.33
CA THR A 105 -27.48 -0.67 -12.55
C THR A 105 -26.53 -1.49 -13.43
N TRP A 106 -27.02 -2.02 -14.56
CA TRP A 106 -26.26 -2.91 -15.43
C TRP A 106 -25.05 -2.22 -16.05
N ARG A 107 -25.21 -0.96 -16.45
CA ARG A 107 -24.13 -0.18 -17.06
C ARG A 107 -23.03 0.14 -16.07
N ILE A 108 -23.41 0.57 -14.85
CA ILE A 108 -22.43 0.82 -13.79
C ILE A 108 -21.73 -0.49 -13.43
N MET A 109 -22.47 -1.57 -13.19
CA MET A 109 -21.88 -2.87 -12.86
C MET A 109 -20.95 -3.41 -13.95
N SER A 110 -21.33 -3.29 -15.23
CA SER A 110 -20.46 -3.65 -16.35
C SER A 110 -19.17 -2.83 -16.35
N THR A 111 -19.28 -1.51 -16.14
CA THR A 111 -18.09 -0.64 -16.03
C THR A 111 -17.21 -1.04 -14.83
N LEU A 112 -17.81 -1.35 -13.68
CA LEU A 112 -17.11 -1.82 -12.49
C LEU A 112 -16.38 -3.13 -12.76
N ASN A 113 -17.01 -4.09 -13.46
CA ASN A 113 -16.39 -5.35 -13.86
C ASN A 113 -15.23 -5.12 -14.84
N MET A 114 -15.40 -4.25 -15.84
CA MET A 114 -14.33 -3.92 -16.80
C MET A 114 -13.13 -3.26 -16.12
N LEU A 115 -13.38 -2.35 -15.16
CA LEU A 115 -12.33 -1.78 -14.32
C LEU A 115 -11.68 -2.86 -13.44
N GLY A 116 -12.48 -3.72 -12.82
CA GLY A 116 -12.04 -4.83 -11.99
C GLY A 116 -11.09 -5.78 -12.73
N GLY A 117 -11.40 -6.14 -13.98
CA GLY A 117 -10.51 -6.95 -14.82
C GLY A 117 -9.13 -6.32 -14.98
N ARG A 118 -9.06 -5.02 -15.29
CA ARG A 118 -7.77 -4.30 -15.40
C ARG A 118 -7.05 -4.20 -14.04
N GLN A 119 -7.79 -3.97 -12.96
CA GLN A 119 -7.23 -3.93 -11.61
C GLN A 119 -6.67 -5.29 -11.17
N VAL A 120 -7.29 -6.40 -11.56
CA VAL A 120 -6.77 -7.74 -11.30
C VAL A 120 -5.46 -7.97 -12.07
N VAL A 121 -5.35 -7.57 -13.33
CA VAL A 121 -4.07 -7.63 -14.07
C VAL A 121 -2.96 -6.91 -13.29
N ALA A 122 -3.26 -5.70 -12.81
CA ALA A 122 -2.31 -4.92 -12.02
C ALA A 122 -1.99 -5.59 -10.67
N ALA A 123 -2.98 -6.20 -10.01
CA ALA A 123 -2.79 -6.95 -8.77
C ALA A 123 -1.91 -8.18 -8.95
N VAL A 124 -2.01 -8.89 -10.08
CA VAL A 124 -1.11 -10.01 -10.42
C VAL A 124 0.33 -9.53 -10.58
N LYS A 125 0.54 -8.41 -11.31
CA LYS A 125 1.88 -7.80 -11.47
C LYS A 125 2.44 -7.36 -10.12
N TRP A 126 1.63 -6.72 -9.29
CA TRP A 126 1.98 -6.30 -7.93
C TRP A 126 2.36 -7.50 -7.06
N ALA A 127 1.52 -8.53 -6.98
CA ALA A 127 1.79 -9.72 -6.18
C ALA A 127 3.10 -10.40 -6.57
N LYS A 128 3.37 -10.52 -7.87
CA LYS A 128 4.65 -11.03 -8.38
C LYS A 128 5.85 -10.16 -8.00
N ALA A 129 5.68 -8.89 -7.65
CA ALA A 129 6.76 -8.01 -7.22
C ALA A 129 6.96 -8.00 -5.69
N ILE A 130 6.04 -8.58 -4.93
CA ILE A 130 6.13 -8.71 -3.47
C ILE A 130 7.30 -9.63 -3.10
N PRO A 131 8.25 -9.18 -2.26
CA PRO A 131 9.35 -10.03 -1.79
C PRO A 131 8.84 -11.32 -1.13
N GLY A 132 9.38 -12.45 -1.57
CA GLY A 132 9.00 -13.80 -1.13
C GLY A 132 7.89 -14.46 -1.96
N PHE A 133 6.99 -13.70 -2.60
CA PHE A 133 5.81 -14.28 -3.25
C PHE A 133 6.16 -15.22 -4.42
N ARG A 134 7.15 -14.85 -5.25
CA ARG A 134 7.61 -15.70 -6.38
C ARG A 134 8.29 -17.00 -5.95
N ASN A 135 8.68 -17.12 -4.68
CA ASN A 135 9.35 -18.31 -4.16
C ASN A 135 8.35 -19.43 -3.85
N LEU A 136 7.06 -19.11 -3.75
CA LEU A 136 5.99 -20.10 -3.59
C LEU A 136 5.82 -20.94 -4.86
N HIS A 137 5.29 -22.15 -4.72
CA HIS A 137 4.89 -22.96 -5.87
C HIS A 137 3.93 -22.17 -6.79
N LEU A 138 4.04 -22.32 -8.11
CA LEU A 138 3.21 -21.57 -9.08
C LEU A 138 1.71 -21.78 -8.83
N ASP A 139 1.28 -23.01 -8.57
CA ASP A 139 -0.11 -23.31 -8.20
C ASP A 139 -0.57 -22.60 -6.92
N ASP A 140 0.32 -22.42 -5.93
CA ASP A 140 -0.01 -21.69 -4.71
C ASP A 140 -0.14 -20.19 -5.00
N GLN A 141 0.75 -19.63 -5.83
CA GLN A 141 0.65 -18.24 -6.27
C GLN A 141 -0.69 -17.97 -6.98
N MET A 142 -1.07 -18.85 -7.91
CA MET A 142 -2.35 -18.76 -8.62
C MET A 142 -3.54 -18.90 -7.66
N THR A 143 -3.48 -19.86 -6.74
CA THR A 143 -4.54 -20.11 -5.75
C THR A 143 -4.75 -18.90 -4.83
N LEU A 144 -3.66 -18.32 -4.31
CA LEU A 144 -3.72 -17.14 -3.45
C LEU A 144 -4.33 -15.94 -4.18
N LEU A 145 -3.95 -15.72 -5.45
CA LEU A 145 -4.54 -14.66 -6.28
C LEU A 145 -6.03 -14.90 -6.52
N GLN A 146 -6.42 -16.13 -6.87
CA GLN A 146 -7.81 -16.51 -7.08
C GLN A 146 -8.67 -16.36 -5.82
N TYR A 147 -8.12 -16.60 -4.62
CA TYR A 147 -8.87 -16.46 -3.37
C TYR A 147 -8.88 -15.04 -2.81
N SER A 148 -7.95 -14.18 -3.21
CA SER A 148 -7.78 -12.84 -2.63
C SER A 148 -8.21 -11.68 -3.51
N TRP A 149 -8.51 -11.88 -4.79
CA TRP A 149 -8.78 -10.77 -5.72
C TRP A 149 -9.83 -9.77 -5.20
N MET A 150 -10.97 -10.27 -4.68
CA MET A 150 -12.03 -9.41 -4.14
C MET A 150 -11.60 -8.68 -2.86
N PHE A 151 -10.76 -9.29 -2.01
CA PHE A 151 -10.16 -8.61 -0.86
C PHE A 151 -9.29 -7.43 -1.32
N LEU A 152 -8.44 -7.66 -2.32
CA LEU A 152 -7.54 -6.64 -2.86
C LEU A 152 -8.34 -5.49 -3.49
N MET A 153 -9.38 -5.79 -4.27
CA MET A 153 -10.23 -4.78 -4.90
C MET A 153 -10.97 -3.94 -3.87
N ALA A 154 -11.66 -4.60 -2.92
CA ALA A 154 -12.44 -3.92 -1.89
C ALA A 154 -11.56 -3.07 -0.96
N PHE A 155 -10.40 -3.59 -0.54
CA PHE A 155 -9.49 -2.86 0.35
C PHE A 155 -8.78 -1.70 -0.36
N ALA A 156 -8.39 -1.87 -1.62
CA ALA A 156 -7.82 -0.77 -2.41
C ALA A 156 -8.87 0.31 -2.73
N LEU A 157 -10.12 -0.07 -3.01
CA LEU A 157 -11.23 0.87 -3.10
C LEU A 157 -11.42 1.64 -1.80
N GLY A 158 -11.44 0.93 -0.66
CA GLY A 158 -11.56 1.54 0.66
C GLY A 158 -10.47 2.58 0.91
N TRP A 159 -9.22 2.25 0.56
CA TRP A 159 -8.10 3.19 0.69
C TRP A 159 -8.26 4.43 -0.20
N ARG A 160 -8.58 4.26 -1.49
CA ARG A 160 -8.82 5.39 -2.41
C ARG A 160 -9.93 6.31 -1.89
N SER A 161 -11.04 5.72 -1.47
CA SER A 161 -12.22 6.41 -0.94
C SER A 161 -11.92 7.15 0.37
N TYR A 162 -11.14 6.55 1.27
CA TYR A 162 -10.66 7.19 2.48
C TYR A 162 -9.78 8.41 2.15
N LYS A 163 -8.82 8.25 1.24
CA LYS A 163 -7.87 9.33 0.90
C LYS A 163 -8.52 10.49 0.14
N GLN A 164 -9.53 10.22 -0.67
CA GLN A 164 -10.14 11.23 -1.54
C GLN A 164 -11.34 11.95 -0.88
N SER A 165 -12.15 11.24 -0.09
CA SER A 165 -13.40 11.78 0.46
C SER A 165 -13.61 11.49 1.94
N ASN A 166 -12.56 11.11 2.68
CA ASN A 166 -12.63 10.76 4.11
C ASN A 166 -13.73 9.73 4.45
N GLY A 167 -14.05 8.87 3.47
CA GLY A 167 -15.04 7.80 3.60
C GLY A 167 -16.50 8.10 3.34
N SER A 168 -16.85 9.31 2.87
CA SER A 168 -18.25 9.63 2.54
C SER A 168 -18.75 9.09 1.20
N LEU A 169 -17.85 8.76 0.27
CA LEU A 169 -18.15 8.31 -1.09
C LEU A 169 -17.27 7.12 -1.46
N LEU A 170 -17.71 6.31 -2.43
CA LEU A 170 -16.89 5.22 -3.00
C LEU A 170 -16.20 5.66 -4.28
N CYS A 171 -14.88 5.81 -4.22
CA CYS A 171 -14.04 6.26 -5.34
C CYS A 171 -13.42 5.05 -6.07
N PHE A 172 -14.20 4.43 -6.96
CA PHE A 172 -13.74 3.28 -7.76
C PHE A 172 -12.59 3.66 -8.69
N ALA A 173 -12.73 4.79 -9.36
CA ALA A 173 -11.73 5.42 -10.21
C ALA A 173 -11.91 6.95 -10.18
N PRO A 174 -10.94 7.75 -10.66
CA PRO A 174 -11.09 9.21 -10.71
C PRO A 174 -12.32 9.68 -11.49
N ASP A 175 -12.76 8.91 -12.48
CA ASP A 175 -13.92 9.15 -13.36
C ASP A 175 -15.18 8.37 -12.97
N LEU A 176 -15.12 7.54 -11.90
CA LEU A 176 -16.27 6.74 -11.45
C LEU A 176 -16.37 6.73 -9.93
N ILE A 177 -17.17 7.66 -9.43
CA ILE A 177 -17.50 7.81 -8.01
C ILE A 177 -18.95 7.36 -7.81
N ILE A 178 -19.18 6.46 -6.85
CA ILE A 178 -20.53 6.05 -6.46
C ILE A 178 -20.96 6.96 -5.30
N ASN A 179 -21.89 7.86 -5.61
CA ASN A 179 -22.57 8.75 -4.66
C ASN A 179 -23.90 8.15 -4.20
N GLU A 180 -24.60 8.85 -3.31
CA GLU A 180 -25.89 8.40 -2.77
C GLU A 180 -26.92 8.03 -3.87
N GLN A 181 -27.00 8.84 -4.93
CA GLN A 181 -27.89 8.57 -6.06
C GLN A 181 -27.56 7.23 -6.74
N ARG A 182 -26.29 6.97 -7.04
CA ARG A 182 -25.83 5.70 -7.65
C ARG A 182 -25.95 4.51 -6.71
N MET A 183 -25.79 4.72 -5.40
CA MET A 183 -26.03 3.68 -4.40
C MET A 183 -27.49 3.24 -4.35
N ASN A 184 -28.43 4.16 -4.61
CA ASN A 184 -29.86 3.90 -4.61
C ASN A 184 -30.38 3.23 -5.89
N LEU A 185 -29.52 2.98 -6.88
CA LEU A 185 -29.88 2.16 -8.02
C LEU A 185 -30.19 0.72 -7.57
N PRO A 186 -31.09 0.00 -8.27
CA PRO A 186 -31.42 -1.39 -7.94
C PRO A 186 -30.18 -2.25 -7.73
N CYS A 187 -30.19 -3.11 -6.71
CA CYS A 187 -29.11 -4.06 -6.38
C CYS A 187 -27.76 -3.45 -5.94
N MET A 188 -27.60 -2.13 -5.91
CA MET A 188 -26.32 -1.47 -5.58
C MET A 188 -26.14 -1.21 -4.08
N TYR A 189 -27.22 -0.88 -3.37
CA TYR A 189 -27.17 -0.30 -2.02
C TYR A 189 -26.41 -1.18 -1.01
N ASP A 190 -26.77 -2.45 -0.88
CA ASP A 190 -26.17 -3.35 0.12
C ASP A 190 -24.67 -3.56 -0.14
N GLN A 191 -24.29 -3.71 -1.41
CA GLN A 191 -22.89 -3.90 -1.80
C GLN A 191 -22.08 -2.64 -1.52
N CYS A 192 -22.63 -1.47 -1.87
CA CYS A 192 -21.98 -0.19 -1.59
C CYS A 192 -21.85 0.06 -0.08
N LYS A 193 -22.88 -0.27 0.72
CA LYS A 193 -22.84 -0.12 2.17
C LYS A 193 -21.74 -0.98 2.81
N ARG A 194 -21.54 -2.20 2.32
CA ARG A 194 -20.43 -3.08 2.76
C ARG A 194 -19.06 -2.51 2.41
N LEU A 195 -18.89 -1.93 1.23
CA LEU A 195 -17.64 -1.27 0.82
C LEU A 195 -17.39 0.03 1.61
N LEU A 196 -18.45 0.78 1.92
CA LEU A 196 -18.36 1.97 2.77
C LEU A 196 -17.95 1.61 4.20
N MET A 197 -18.38 0.46 4.74
CA MET A 197 -17.90 -0.01 6.05
C MET A 197 -16.36 -0.09 6.09
N VAL A 198 -15.74 -0.69 5.07
CA VAL A 198 -14.26 -0.78 4.98
C VAL A 198 -13.64 0.62 4.98
N THR A 199 -14.20 1.52 4.18
CA THR A 199 -13.72 2.90 4.07
C THR A 199 -13.83 3.66 5.38
N ASN A 200 -14.97 3.53 6.06
CA ASN A 200 -15.24 4.16 7.34
C ASN A 200 -14.32 3.63 8.44
N GLU A 201 -14.00 2.34 8.45
CA GLU A 201 -13.04 1.78 9.40
C GLU A 201 -11.62 2.28 9.14
N LEU A 202 -11.19 2.38 7.87
CA LEU A 202 -9.90 3.00 7.52
C LEU A 202 -9.82 4.46 7.98
N ALA A 203 -10.90 5.22 7.81
CA ALA A 203 -11.00 6.61 8.26
C ALA A 203 -11.03 6.70 9.79
N ARG A 204 -11.84 5.88 10.48
CA ARG A 204 -11.96 5.86 11.94
C ARG A 204 -10.63 5.51 12.61
N LEU A 205 -9.89 4.55 12.05
CA LEU A 205 -8.57 4.12 12.55
C LEU A 205 -7.42 5.02 12.05
N GLN A 206 -7.73 5.98 11.18
CA GLN A 206 -6.78 6.88 10.53
C GLN A 206 -5.58 6.11 9.97
N VAL A 207 -5.84 5.01 9.24
CA VAL A 207 -4.80 4.07 8.81
C VAL A 207 -3.70 4.80 8.01
N SER A 208 -2.44 4.53 8.34
CA SER A 208 -1.29 5.10 7.63
C SER A 208 -1.06 4.36 6.32
N TYR A 209 -0.31 4.97 5.39
CA TYR A 209 -0.03 4.30 4.12
C TYR A 209 0.82 3.04 4.29
N GLU A 210 1.79 3.07 5.20
CA GLU A 210 2.64 1.92 5.55
C GLU A 210 1.81 0.76 6.13
N GLU A 211 0.85 1.07 7.01
CA GLU A 211 -0.09 0.08 7.55
C GLU A 211 -0.96 -0.52 6.44
N TYR A 212 -1.50 0.32 5.56
CA TYR A 212 -2.31 -0.11 4.42
C TYR A 212 -1.55 -1.09 3.51
N LEU A 213 -0.28 -0.80 3.18
CA LEU A 213 0.54 -1.67 2.33
C LEU A 213 0.76 -3.06 2.95
N CYS A 214 1.07 -3.10 4.25
CA CYS A 214 1.21 -4.35 5.00
C CYS A 214 -0.11 -5.12 5.08
N MET A 215 -1.21 -4.43 5.43
CA MET A 215 -2.54 -5.01 5.53
C MET A 215 -3.02 -5.59 4.19
N LYS A 216 -2.84 -4.87 3.08
CA LYS A 216 -3.18 -5.37 1.74
C LYS A 216 -2.39 -6.62 1.38
N THR A 217 -1.10 -6.68 1.75
CA THR A 217 -0.28 -7.88 1.57
C THR A 217 -0.78 -9.05 2.43
N LEU A 218 -1.21 -8.80 3.66
CA LEU A 218 -1.81 -9.82 4.51
C LEU A 218 -3.16 -10.32 3.99
N LEU A 219 -3.93 -9.47 3.31
CA LEU A 219 -5.16 -9.86 2.63
C LEU A 219 -4.92 -10.77 1.43
N LEU A 220 -3.84 -10.57 0.65
CA LEU A 220 -3.39 -11.54 -0.37
C LEU A 220 -3.14 -12.93 0.25
N LEU A 221 -2.67 -12.96 1.50
CA LEU A 221 -2.27 -14.17 2.22
C LEU A 221 -3.36 -14.65 3.21
N SER A 222 -4.61 -14.20 3.10
CA SER A 222 -5.64 -14.39 4.14
C SER A 222 -6.53 -15.62 3.98
N THR A 223 -6.49 -16.28 2.82
CA THR A 223 -7.36 -17.40 2.50
C THR A 223 -6.58 -18.48 1.74
N ILE A 224 -6.70 -19.73 2.18
CA ILE A 224 -6.01 -20.89 1.57
C ILE A 224 -6.98 -22.07 1.37
N PRO A 225 -6.64 -23.10 0.58
CA PRO A 225 -7.42 -24.33 0.50
C PRO A 225 -7.52 -25.04 1.85
N LYS A 226 -8.57 -25.82 2.10
CA LYS A 226 -8.69 -26.58 3.37
C LYS A 226 -7.59 -27.61 3.53
N GLU A 227 -7.19 -28.24 2.42
CA GLU A 227 -6.09 -29.21 2.34
C GLU A 227 -4.70 -28.58 2.54
N GLY A 228 -4.60 -27.25 2.54
CA GLY A 228 -3.34 -26.51 2.62
C GLY A 228 -2.74 -26.19 1.25
N LEU A 229 -1.61 -25.49 1.28
CA LEU A 229 -0.81 -25.15 0.11
C LEU A 229 0.32 -26.17 -0.12
N ARG A 230 0.85 -26.24 -1.34
CA ARG A 230 1.99 -27.14 -1.65
C ARG A 230 3.25 -26.72 -0.90
N SER A 231 3.50 -25.42 -0.81
CA SER A 231 4.62 -24.82 -0.08
C SER A 231 4.16 -24.18 1.23
N GLN A 232 3.39 -24.92 2.04
CA GLN A 232 2.76 -24.41 3.27
C GLN A 232 3.76 -23.75 4.25
N ALA A 233 4.91 -24.37 4.52
CA ALA A 233 5.90 -23.82 5.44
C ALA A 233 6.45 -22.46 4.97
N LEU A 234 6.78 -22.35 3.67
CA LEU A 234 7.23 -21.10 3.09
C LEU A 234 6.13 -20.02 3.09
N PHE A 235 4.88 -20.41 2.83
CA PHE A 235 3.75 -19.50 2.97
C PHE A 235 3.62 -18.95 4.39
N ASP A 236 3.75 -19.80 5.42
CA ASP A 236 3.66 -19.40 6.81
C ASP A 236 4.80 -18.44 7.20
N GLU A 237 6.02 -18.69 6.71
CA GLU A 237 7.17 -17.77 6.87
C GLU A 237 6.93 -16.41 6.21
N ILE A 238 6.43 -16.39 4.98
CA ILE A 238 6.11 -15.15 4.25
C ILE A 238 5.02 -14.38 5.00
N ARG A 239 3.91 -15.05 5.38
CA ARG A 239 2.82 -14.42 6.13
C ARG A 239 3.31 -13.85 7.45
N MET A 240 4.11 -14.60 8.21
CA MET A 240 4.71 -14.14 9.47
C MET A 240 5.61 -12.92 9.27
N THR A 241 6.35 -12.86 8.16
CA THR A 241 7.19 -11.70 7.81
C THR A 241 6.34 -10.44 7.67
N TYR A 242 5.24 -10.48 6.91
CA TYR A 242 4.36 -9.31 6.75
C TYR A 242 3.56 -8.97 8.00
N ILE A 243 3.28 -9.93 8.87
CA ILE A 243 2.71 -9.67 10.22
C ILE A 243 3.71 -8.84 11.05
N LYS A 244 5.00 -9.21 11.04
CA LYS A 244 6.06 -8.46 11.73
C LYS A 244 6.25 -7.07 11.13
N GLU A 245 6.18 -6.91 9.81
CA GLU A 245 6.25 -5.59 9.17
C GLU A 245 5.07 -4.68 9.54
N LEU A 246 3.85 -5.21 9.67
CA LEU A 246 2.73 -4.45 10.21
C LEU A 246 3.03 -3.95 11.64
N GLY A 247 3.60 -4.81 12.48
CA GLY A 247 4.05 -4.43 13.82
C GLY A 247 5.09 -3.30 13.81
N LYS A 248 6.08 -3.36 12.90
CA LYS A 248 7.09 -2.29 12.73
C LYS A 248 6.46 -0.97 12.28
N ALA A 249 5.52 -1.00 11.33
CA ALA A 249 4.81 0.19 10.86
C ALA A 249 4.01 0.88 11.99
N ILE A 250 3.39 0.10 12.87
CA ILE A 250 2.68 0.60 14.06
C ILE A 250 3.64 1.25 15.05
N VAL A 251 4.76 0.58 15.39
CA VAL A 251 5.76 1.11 16.33
C VAL A 251 6.32 2.44 15.84
N LYS A 252 6.60 2.55 14.53
CA LYS A 252 7.09 3.78 13.91
C LYS A 252 6.10 4.95 14.05
N ARG A 253 4.79 4.65 14.10
CA ARG A 253 3.73 5.65 14.20
C ARG A 253 3.47 6.11 15.63
N GLU A 254 3.15 5.19 16.53
CA GLU A 254 2.60 5.53 17.85
C GLU A 254 3.70 5.82 18.90
N GLY A 255 4.93 5.32 18.71
CA GLY A 255 6.07 5.54 19.60
C GLY A 255 5.94 4.96 21.03
N ASN A 256 4.72 4.60 21.47
CA ASN A 256 4.39 4.09 22.80
C ASN A 256 3.93 2.62 22.75
N SER A 257 4.61 1.75 23.49
CA SER A 257 4.39 0.30 23.52
C SER A 257 2.96 -0.14 23.91
N SER A 258 2.27 0.60 24.79
CA SER A 258 0.91 0.23 25.21
C SER A 258 -0.15 0.56 24.16
N GLN A 259 0.09 1.54 23.29
CA GLN A 259 -0.80 1.86 22.17
C GLN A 259 -0.57 0.93 20.98
N ASN A 260 0.65 0.38 20.85
CA ASN A 260 1.02 -0.51 19.76
C ASN A 260 0.17 -1.80 19.73
N TRP A 261 -0.06 -2.46 20.87
CA TRP A 261 -0.85 -3.70 20.90
C TRP A 261 -2.32 -3.43 20.60
N GLN A 262 -2.88 -2.33 21.11
CA GLN A 262 -4.27 -1.93 20.86
C GLN A 262 -4.48 -1.65 19.38
N ARG A 263 -3.55 -0.89 18.78
CA ARG A 263 -3.58 -0.61 17.35
C ARG A 263 -3.43 -1.88 16.52
N PHE A 264 -2.49 -2.76 16.87
CA PHE A 264 -2.32 -4.04 16.18
C PHE A 264 -3.60 -4.88 16.23
N TYR A 265 -4.25 -4.96 17.39
CA TYR A 265 -5.55 -5.61 17.54
C TYR A 265 -6.62 -4.98 16.66
N GLN A 266 -6.73 -3.64 16.65
CA GLN A 266 -7.72 -2.92 15.83
C GLN A 266 -7.52 -3.18 14.33
N LEU A 267 -6.28 -3.13 13.83
CA LEU A 267 -5.99 -3.36 12.42
C LEU A 267 -6.22 -4.83 12.03
N THR A 268 -5.82 -5.79 12.87
CA THR A 268 -6.05 -7.22 12.60
C THR A 268 -7.53 -7.61 12.73
N LYS A 269 -8.29 -6.93 13.58
CA LYS A 269 -9.76 -7.07 13.64
C LYS A 269 -10.43 -6.58 12.35
N LEU A 270 -9.91 -5.51 11.74
CA LEU A 270 -10.37 -5.06 10.42
C LEU A 270 -9.99 -6.09 9.33
N LEU A 271 -8.80 -6.70 9.38
CA LEU A 271 -8.43 -7.78 8.45
C LEU A 271 -9.38 -8.98 8.58
N ASP A 272 -9.78 -9.35 9.79
CA ASP A 272 -10.72 -10.45 10.03
C ASP A 272 -12.13 -10.12 9.52
N SER A 273 -12.60 -8.88 9.72
CA SER A 273 -13.93 -8.48 9.24
C SER A 273 -14.05 -8.43 7.71
N MET A 274 -12.92 -8.27 7.00
CA MET A 274 -12.90 -8.34 5.54
C MET A 274 -13.39 -9.69 4.99
N HIS A 275 -13.26 -10.79 5.74
CA HIS A 275 -13.77 -12.09 5.31
C HIS A 275 -15.28 -12.08 5.09
N ASP A 276 -16.04 -11.47 6.00
CA ASP A 276 -17.50 -11.34 5.87
C ASP A 276 -17.87 -10.41 4.72
N VAL A 277 -17.19 -9.26 4.61
CA VAL A 277 -17.40 -8.31 3.51
C VAL A 277 -17.21 -9.00 2.16
N VAL A 278 -16.10 -9.71 1.99
CA VAL A 278 -15.75 -10.36 0.72
C VAL A 278 -16.65 -11.55 0.42
N GLU A 279 -17.04 -12.34 1.40
CA GLU A 279 -17.97 -13.46 1.19
C GLU A 279 -19.32 -12.97 0.65
N ASN A 280 -19.84 -11.86 1.18
CA ASN A 280 -21.07 -11.25 0.69
C ASN A 280 -20.92 -10.65 -0.72
N LEU A 281 -19.80 -9.97 -0.99
CA LEU A 281 -19.50 -9.41 -2.32
C LEU A 281 -19.34 -10.52 -3.38
N LEU A 282 -18.65 -11.61 -3.04
CA LEU A 282 -18.48 -12.75 -3.93
C LEU A 282 -19.81 -13.46 -4.19
N THR A 283 -20.65 -13.62 -3.17
CA THR A 283 -22.00 -14.19 -3.34
C THR A 283 -22.80 -13.40 -4.37
N PHE A 284 -22.82 -12.07 -4.25
CA PHE A 284 -23.50 -11.21 -5.22
C PHE A 284 -22.84 -11.24 -6.61
N CYS A 285 -21.50 -11.26 -6.67
CA CYS A 285 -20.76 -11.39 -7.92
C CYS A 285 -21.09 -12.71 -8.64
N PHE A 286 -21.15 -13.83 -7.93
CA PHE A 286 -21.52 -15.12 -8.51
C PHE A 286 -22.97 -15.16 -8.97
N GLN A 287 -23.90 -14.58 -8.20
CA GLN A 287 -25.31 -14.48 -8.60
C GLN A 287 -25.45 -13.71 -9.91
N THR A 288 -24.82 -12.53 -10.00
CA THR A 288 -24.88 -11.66 -11.18
C THR A 288 -24.11 -12.21 -12.38
N PHE A 289 -23.08 -13.03 -12.15
CA PHE A 289 -22.37 -13.75 -13.21
C PHE A 289 -23.21 -14.88 -13.82
N LEU A 290 -24.02 -15.58 -13.00
CA LEU A 290 -24.86 -16.69 -13.45
C LEU A 290 -26.18 -16.21 -14.07
N ASP A 291 -26.71 -15.06 -13.63
CA ASP A 291 -27.99 -14.54 -14.11
C ASP A 291 -27.84 -13.78 -15.44
N LYS A 292 -28.09 -14.48 -16.54
CA LYS A 292 -28.06 -13.92 -17.90
C LYS A 292 -29.19 -12.92 -18.20
N SER A 293 -30.20 -12.80 -17.34
CA SER A 293 -31.24 -11.78 -17.51
C SER A 293 -30.70 -10.38 -17.18
N MET A 294 -29.68 -10.32 -16.32
CA MET A 294 -28.96 -9.10 -16.02
C MET A 294 -27.96 -8.84 -17.15
N SER A 295 -28.15 -7.77 -17.91
CA SER A 295 -27.24 -7.38 -19.02
C SER A 295 -25.91 -6.82 -18.50
N ILE A 296 -25.25 -7.55 -17.61
CA ILE A 296 -23.97 -7.20 -16.97
C ILE A 296 -22.84 -7.89 -17.73
N GLU A 297 -21.90 -7.10 -18.23
CA GLU A 297 -20.72 -7.61 -18.92
C GLU A 297 -19.62 -7.98 -17.92
N PHE A 298 -18.90 -9.06 -18.23
CA PHE A 298 -17.72 -9.50 -17.49
C PHE A 298 -16.54 -9.66 -18.47
N PRO A 299 -15.39 -9.01 -18.21
CA PRO A 299 -14.19 -9.24 -19.02
C PRO A 299 -13.69 -10.67 -18.83
N GLU A 300 -13.04 -11.22 -19.86
CA GLU A 300 -12.52 -12.60 -19.91
C GLU A 300 -11.75 -12.99 -18.63
N MET A 301 -10.85 -12.13 -18.16
CA MET A 301 -10.07 -12.38 -16.95
C MET A 301 -10.94 -12.59 -15.70
N LEU A 302 -11.98 -11.78 -15.50
CA LEU A 302 -12.87 -11.98 -14.35
C LEU A 302 -13.73 -13.22 -14.53
N ALA A 303 -14.22 -13.47 -15.74
CA ALA A 303 -14.99 -14.67 -16.05
C ALA A 303 -14.20 -15.96 -15.79
N GLU A 304 -12.91 -15.99 -16.11
CA GLU A 304 -12.01 -17.11 -15.82
C GLU A 304 -11.81 -17.30 -14.30
N ILE A 305 -11.55 -16.22 -13.57
CA ILE A 305 -11.37 -16.28 -12.11
C ILE A 305 -12.65 -16.77 -11.43
N ILE A 306 -13.80 -16.20 -11.79
CA ILE A 306 -15.10 -16.55 -11.22
C ILE A 306 -15.43 -18.01 -11.52
N SER A 307 -15.28 -18.45 -12.78
CA SER A 307 -15.53 -19.84 -13.19
C SER A 307 -14.68 -20.84 -12.39
N ASN A 308 -13.42 -20.51 -12.11
CA ASN A 308 -12.52 -21.35 -11.32
C ASN A 308 -12.79 -21.30 -9.81
N GLN A 309 -13.24 -20.16 -9.29
CA GLN A 309 -13.43 -19.92 -7.86
C GLN A 309 -14.79 -20.42 -7.36
N LEU A 310 -15.84 -20.32 -8.18
CA LEU A 310 -17.22 -20.62 -7.79
C LEU A 310 -17.39 -22.06 -7.25
N PRO A 311 -16.91 -23.13 -7.93
CA PRO A 311 -17.00 -24.49 -7.38
C PRO A 311 -16.26 -24.66 -6.05
N LYS A 312 -15.14 -23.95 -5.85
CA LYS A 312 -14.34 -24.03 -4.62
C LYS A 312 -15.07 -23.42 -3.43
N TYR A 313 -15.81 -22.33 -3.65
CA TYR A 313 -16.69 -21.73 -2.64
C TYR A 313 -17.90 -22.60 -2.33
N SER A 314 -18.58 -23.13 -3.36
CA SER A 314 -19.75 -24.00 -3.18
C SER A 314 -19.43 -25.28 -2.42
N ASN A 315 -18.28 -25.90 -2.68
CA ASN A 315 -17.83 -27.10 -1.99
C ASN A 315 -17.22 -26.82 -0.61
N GLY A 316 -17.13 -25.53 -0.23
CA GLY A 316 -16.51 -25.11 1.02
C GLY A 316 -15.04 -25.51 1.13
N ASN A 317 -14.28 -25.64 0.04
CA ASN A 317 -12.86 -26.01 0.07
C ASN A 317 -11.95 -24.80 0.39
N ILE A 318 -12.36 -24.01 1.39
CA ILE A 318 -11.75 -22.74 1.74
C ILE A 318 -11.52 -22.68 3.24
N LYS A 319 -10.31 -22.28 3.61
CA LYS A 319 -9.90 -22.02 4.99
C LYS A 319 -9.56 -20.54 5.13
N LYS A 320 -10.38 -19.84 5.92
CA LYS A 320 -10.18 -18.44 6.32
C LYS A 320 -9.08 -18.39 7.40
N LEU A 321 -8.05 -17.58 7.20
CA LEU A 321 -6.98 -17.38 8.19
C LEU A 321 -7.25 -16.13 9.01
N LEU A 322 -7.89 -16.33 10.17
CA LEU A 322 -8.23 -15.27 11.12
C LEU A 322 -7.08 -14.99 12.08
N PHE A 323 -6.97 -13.75 12.53
CA PHE A 323 -6.09 -13.36 13.64
C PHE A 323 -6.73 -13.68 14.99
N HIS A 324 -8.06 -13.50 15.08
CA HIS A 324 -8.84 -13.68 16.30
C HIS A 324 -9.83 -14.82 16.11
N GLN A 325 -9.72 -15.86 16.94
CA GLN A 325 -10.75 -16.90 17.00
C GLN A 325 -12.03 -16.30 17.61
N LYS A 326 -13.19 -16.73 17.08
CA LYS A 326 -14.50 -16.30 17.58
C LYS A 326 -14.80 -16.86 18.96
#